data_AF-A0A067Q2L2-F1
#
_entry.id   AF-A0A067Q2L2-F1
#
_cell.length_a   1.000
_cell.length_b   1.000
_cell.length_c   1.000
_cell.angle_alpha   90.00
_cell.angle_beta   90.00
_cell.angle_gamma   90.00
#
_symmetry.space_group_name_H-M   'P 1'
#
loop_
_entity.id
_entity.type
_entity.pdbx_description
1 polymer ?
#
loop_
_entity_poly.entity_id
_entity_poly.type
_entity_poly.pdbx_seq_one_letter_code
_entity_poly.pdbx_strand_id
1 'polypeptide(L)'
;HLHRINCAESPKCPKCRTQDESVEHYLLFCPAYATHRHILDRTLRAKGRNLGFLLTNPKAFTPLFRYIASTKRFEKAFEGVHS
;
A
#
# COMPACT_ATOMS: atom_id res chain seq x y z
N HIS A 1 9.02 7.85 -4.02
CA HIS A 1 9.41 6.49 -4.44
C HIS A 1 9.12 6.24 -5.92
N LEU A 2 7.86 6.29 -6.38
CA LEU A 2 7.50 5.97 -7.78
C LEU A 2 8.05 6.96 -8.82
N HIS A 3 8.09 8.26 -8.49
CA HIS A 3 8.65 9.27 -9.38
C HIS A 3 10.14 9.05 -9.67
N ARG A 4 10.90 8.55 -8.68
CA ARG A 4 12.34 8.27 -8.84
C ARG A 4 12.63 7.12 -9.81
N ILE A 5 11.65 6.25 -10.05
CA ILE A 5 11.75 5.11 -10.99
C ILE A 5 10.92 5.35 -12.26
N ASN A 6 10.53 6.60 -12.53
CA ASN A 6 9.74 7.00 -13.70
C ASN A 6 8.36 6.32 -13.83
N CYS A 7 7.82 5.76 -12.74
CA CYS A 7 6.48 5.16 -12.74
C CYS A 7 5.36 6.16 -12.38
N ALA A 8 5.70 7.41 -12.07
CA ALA A 8 4.74 8.46 -11.77
C ALA A 8 5.28 9.84 -12.15
N GLU A 9 4.44 10.68 -12.73
CA GLU A 9 4.79 12.05 -13.14
C GLU A 9 5.11 12.96 -11.95
N SER A 10 4.50 12.68 -10.79
CA SER A 10 4.67 13.46 -9.56
C SER A 10 5.22 12.60 -8.44
N PRO A 11 6.06 13.16 -7.55
CA PRO A 11 6.44 12.50 -6.31
C PRO A 11 5.26 12.37 -5.34
N LYS A 12 4.18 13.13 -5.52
CA LYS A 12 3.02 13.13 -4.61
C LYS A 12 2.19 11.84 -4.71
N CYS A 13 1.63 11.42 -3.58
CA CYS A 13 0.64 10.36 -3.53
C CYS A 13 -0.53 10.71 -4.45
N PRO A 14 -0.89 9.86 -5.44
CA PRO A 14 -1.96 10.19 -6.38
C PRO A 14 -3.35 10.16 -5.75
N LYS A 15 -3.52 9.52 -4.58
CA LYS A 15 -4.81 9.48 -3.88
C LYS A 15 -5.01 10.60 -2.87
N CYS A 16 -4.04 10.88 -1.99
CA CYS A 16 -4.22 11.94 -0.98
C CYS A 16 -3.67 13.30 -1.44
N ARG A 17 -2.69 13.33 -2.35
CA ARG A 17 -2.02 14.54 -2.87
C ARG A 17 -1.34 15.44 -1.82
N THR A 18 -1.28 15.04 -0.55
CA THR A 18 -0.72 15.86 0.54
C THR A 18 0.75 15.56 0.84
N GLN A 19 1.18 14.31 0.67
CA GLN A 19 2.56 13.88 0.94
C GLN A 19 3.15 13.16 -0.26
N ASP A 20 4.47 13.03 -0.25
CA ASP A 20 5.20 12.26 -1.26
C ASP A 20 4.89 10.76 -1.09
N GLU A 21 4.72 10.07 -2.21
CA GLU A 21 4.44 8.65 -2.24
C GLU A 21 5.69 7.86 -1.80
N SER A 22 5.54 7.13 -0.70
CA SER A 22 6.48 6.12 -0.22
C SER A 22 5.72 4.85 0.17
N VAL A 23 6.44 3.73 0.30
CA VAL A 23 5.85 2.47 0.80
C VAL A 23 5.27 2.67 2.19
N GLU A 24 5.99 3.40 3.05
CA GLU A 24 5.53 3.72 4.41
C GLU A 24 4.28 4.60 4.39
N HIS A 25 4.24 5.65 3.55
CA HIS A 25 3.05 6.49 3.41
C HIS A 25 1.85 5.63 2.97
N TYR A 26 2.02 4.83 1.92
CA TYR A 26 0.96 3.97 1.40
C TYR A 26 0.46 2.97 2.46
N LEU A 27 1.36 2.27 3.15
CA LEU A 27 1.00 1.20 4.08
C LEU A 27 0.57 1.70 5.45
N LEU A 28 1.03 2.85 5.92
CA LEU A 28 0.83 3.30 7.30
C LEU A 28 0.09 4.63 7.41
N PHE A 29 0.32 5.60 6.53
CA PHE A 29 -0.07 7.00 6.81
C PHE A 29 -1.13 7.60 5.89
N CYS A 30 -1.27 7.10 4.67
CA CYS A 30 -2.08 7.75 3.64
C CYS A 30 -3.57 7.79 4.03
N PRO A 31 -4.16 8.97 4.29
CA PRO A 31 -5.53 9.06 4.81
C PRO A 31 -6.56 8.46 3.84
N ALA A 32 -6.29 8.49 2.53
CA ALA A 32 -7.15 7.91 1.51
C ALA A 32 -7.37 6.40 1.65
N TYR A 33 -6.50 5.68 2.36
CA TYR A 33 -6.64 4.25 2.62
C TYR A 33 -6.94 3.91 4.09
N ALA A 34 -7.41 4.87 4.90
CA ALA A 34 -7.70 4.64 6.31
C ALA A 34 -8.68 3.49 6.54
N THR A 35 -9.77 3.43 5.78
CA THR A 35 -10.77 2.35 5.88
C THR A 35 -10.20 0.98 5.52
N HIS A 36 -9.39 0.90 4.45
CA HIS A 36 -8.72 -0.33 4.06
C HIS A 36 -7.71 -0.79 5.11
N ARG A 37 -6.92 0.16 5.65
CA ARG A 37 -5.96 -0.14 6.74
C ARG A 37 -6.65 -0.58 8.01
N HIS A 38 -7.83 -0.06 8.33
CA HIS A 38 -8.55 -0.49 9.52
C HIS A 38 -8.79 -2.01 9.53
N ILE A 39 -9.08 -2.60 8.36
CA ILE A 39 -9.23 -4.05 8.22
C ILE A 39 -7.89 -4.77 8.46
N LEU A 40 -6.79 -4.25 7.87
CA LEU A 40 -5.44 -4.77 8.08
C LEU A 40 -5.02 -4.72 9.56
N ASP A 41 -5.24 -3.57 10.21
CA ASP A 41 -4.93 -3.32 11.62
C ASP A 41 -5.78 -4.21 12.54
N ARG A 42 -7.06 -4.44 12.24
CA ARG A 42 -7.86 -5.41 13.00
C ARG A 42 -7.36 -6.85 12.85
N THR A 43 -6.86 -7.21 11.66
CA THR A 43 -6.34 -8.55 11.39
C THR A 43 -5.00 -8.81 12.06
N LEU A 44 -4.10 -7.82 12.05
CA LEU A 44 -2.72 -7.96 12.54
C LEU A 44 -2.47 -7.30 13.91
N ARG A 45 -3.46 -6.58 14.45
CA ARG A 45 -3.39 -5.79 15.69
C ARG A 45 -2.24 -4.78 15.62
N ALA A 46 -1.50 -4.61 16.72
CA ALA A 46 -0.34 -3.73 16.79
C ALA A 46 0.71 -3.98 15.69
N LYS A 47 0.78 -5.22 15.16
CA LYS A 47 1.72 -5.57 14.08
C LYS A 47 1.31 -5.03 12.71
N GLY A 48 0.04 -4.64 12.52
CA GLY A 48 -0.44 -3.98 11.29
C GLY A 48 0.20 -2.61 11.05
N ARG A 49 0.80 -2.03 12.10
CA ARG A 49 1.49 -0.75 12.06
C ARG A 49 3.01 -0.86 11.99
N ASN A 50 3.55 -2.08 11.92
CA ASN A 50 4.99 -2.32 11.87
C ASN A 50 5.41 -2.63 10.42
N LEU A 51 6.08 -1.66 9.78
CA LEU A 51 6.50 -1.77 8.38
C LEU A 51 7.40 -3.00 8.15
N GLY A 52 8.38 -3.24 9.05
CA GLY A 52 9.27 -4.38 8.95
C GLY A 52 8.51 -5.70 9.00
N PHE A 53 7.56 -5.85 9.94
CA PHE A 53 6.72 -7.05 10.04
C PHE A 53 5.88 -7.26 8.77
N LEU A 54 5.26 -6.20 8.25
CA LEU A 54 4.46 -6.27 7.02
C LEU A 54 5.27 -6.77 5.82
N LEU A 55 6.51 -6.29 5.68
CA LEU A 55 7.34 -6.54 4.51
C LEU A 55 8.23 -7.80 4.62
N THR A 56 8.40 -8.37 5.81
CA THR A 56 9.35 -9.49 6.03
C THR A 56 8.71 -10.75 6.62
N ASN A 57 7.54 -10.66 7.24
CA ASN A 57 6.93 -11.80 7.92
C ASN A 57 5.85 -12.48 7.06
N PRO A 58 5.97 -13.78 6.72
CA PRO A 58 4.96 -14.48 5.95
C PRO A 58 3.54 -14.45 6.56
N LYS A 59 3.43 -14.33 7.89
CA LYS A 59 2.13 -14.19 8.58
C LYS A 59 1.40 -12.90 8.21
N ALA A 60 2.12 -11.89 7.72
CA ALA A 60 1.55 -10.61 7.30
C ALA A 60 1.11 -10.59 5.84
N PHE A 61 1.61 -11.50 5.00
CA PHE A 61 1.47 -11.42 3.55
C PHE A 61 0.03 -11.56 3.09
N THR A 62 -0.72 -12.57 3.56
CA THR A 62 -2.13 -12.74 3.16
C THR A 62 -2.98 -11.50 3.53
N PRO A 63 -2.93 -10.98 4.77
CA PRO A 63 -3.61 -9.73 5.12
C PRO A 63 -3.13 -8.53 4.29
N LEU A 64 -1.82 -8.41 4.05
CA LEU A 64 -1.22 -7.32 3.29
C LEU A 64 -1.67 -7.34 1.82
N PHE A 65 -1.68 -8.50 1.16
CA PHE A 65 -2.15 -8.62 -0.22
C PHE A 65 -3.64 -8.32 -0.35
N ARG A 66 -4.46 -8.71 0.63
CA ARG A 66 -5.88 -8.30 0.67
C ARG A 66 -6.04 -6.79 0.79
N TYR A 67 -5.24 -6.14 1.65
CA TYR A 67 -5.18 -4.68 1.71
C TYR A 67 -4.82 -4.09 0.33
N ILE A 68 -3.73 -4.56 -0.28
CA ILE A 68 -3.25 -4.08 -1.58
C ILE A 68 -4.31 -4.24 -2.69
N ALA A 69 -4.96 -5.39 -2.76
CA ALA A 69 -6.03 -5.63 -3.72
C ALA A 69 -7.23 -4.70 -3.48
N SER A 70 -7.64 -4.52 -2.23
CA SER A 70 -8.78 -3.66 -1.87
C SER A 70 -8.55 -2.18 -2.19
N THR A 71 -7.31 -1.70 -2.14
CA THR A 71 -7.00 -0.31 -2.49
C THR A 71 -7.08 -0.02 -3.98
N LYS A 72 -7.10 -1.06 -4.83
CA LYS A 72 -7.06 -0.97 -6.30
C LYS A 72 -5.91 -0.12 -6.85
N ARG A 73 -4.89 0.14 -6.01
CA ARG A 73 -3.82 1.10 -6.32
C ARG A 73 -2.95 0.64 -7.50
N PHE A 74 -2.87 -0.68 -7.70
CA PHE A 74 -2.03 -1.31 -8.72
C PHE A 74 -2.84 -2.08 -9.78
N GLU A 75 -4.15 -1.83 -9.94
CA GLU A 75 -4.96 -2.54 -10.96
C GLU A 75 -4.35 -2.44 -12.37
N LYS A 76 -3.86 -1.25 -12.77
CA LYS A 76 -3.18 -1.06 -14.06
C LYS A 76 -1.84 -1.79 -14.20
N ALA A 77 -1.21 -2.22 -13.10
CA ALA A 77 0.04 -2.96 -13.17
C ALA A 77 -0.15 -4.42 -13.61
N PHE A 78 -1.40 -4.92 -13.61
CA PHE A 78 -1.73 -6.31 -13.93
C PHE A 78 -2.53 -6.48 -15.24
N GLU A 79 -2.88 -5.40 -15.94
CA GLU A 79 -3.57 -5.45 -17.24
C GLU A 79 -2.72 -6.05 -18.38
N GLY A 80 -1.48 -6.48 -18.11
CA GLY A 80 -0.58 -7.16 -19.04
C GLY A 80 -0.27 -8.62 -18.73
N VAL A 81 -0.93 -9.25 -17.75
CA VAL A 81 -0.71 -10.67 -17.37
C VAL A 81 -1.91 -11.54 -17.77
N HIS A 82 -2.36 -11.36 -19.01
CA HIS A 82 -3.22 -12.33 -19.69
C HIS A 82 -2.61 -12.62 -21.05
N SER A 83 -1.73 -13.62 -21.08
CA SER A 83 -1.32 -14.39 -22.26
C SER A 83 -1.25 -15.85 -21.86
#